data_AF-A0A7K2KME5-F1
#
_entry.id   AF-A0A7K2KME5-F1
#
_cell.length_a   1.000
_cell.length_b   1.000
_cell.length_c   1.000
_cell.angle_alpha   90.00
_cell.angle_beta   90.00
_cell.angle_gamma   90.00
#
_symmetry.space_group_name_H-M   'P 1'
#
loop_
_entity.id
_entity.type
_entity.pdbx_description
1 polymer ?
#
loop_
_entity_poly.entity_id
_entity_poly.type
_entity_poly.pdbx_seq_one_letter_code
_entity_poly.pdbx_strand_id
1 'polypeptide(L)'
;DPGPAVLGAPREEKSECEEWYERAAQQGHRRAQVRVGMLAAGRGDLAEADRWYREAAEAGSRNGAFNLGLLLAREGSEREASL
;
A
#
# COMPACT_ATOMS: atom_id res chain seq x y z
N ASP A 1 -20.34 31.47 -23.54
CA ASP A 1 -20.36 30.90 -22.19
C ASP A 1 -19.86 29.45 -22.29
N PRO A 2 -18.61 29.13 -21.93
CA PRO A 2 -18.14 27.75 -21.93
C PRO A 2 -18.59 27.06 -20.63
N GLY A 3 -19.19 25.86 -20.76
CA GLY A 3 -19.84 25.12 -19.67
C GLY A 3 -18.91 24.67 -18.54
N PRO A 4 -19.48 24.11 -17.46
CA PRO A 4 -18.76 23.85 -16.22
C PRO A 4 -17.68 22.79 -16.48
N ALA A 5 -16.43 23.19 -16.24
CA ALA A 5 -15.31 22.27 -16.15
C ALA A 5 -15.63 21.24 -15.07
N VAL A 6 -15.75 19.97 -15.47
CA VAL A 6 -15.78 18.84 -14.55
C VAL A 6 -14.41 18.79 -13.88
N LEU A 7 -14.33 19.37 -12.68
CA LEU A 7 -13.15 19.31 -11.82
C LEU A 7 -12.89 17.83 -11.51
N GLY A 8 -11.81 17.30 -12.07
CA GLY A 8 -11.32 15.96 -11.79
C GLY A 8 -11.17 15.77 -10.29
N ALA A 9 -11.61 14.61 -9.80
CA ALA A 9 -11.55 14.25 -8.40
C ALA A 9 -10.15 14.55 -7.82
N PRO A 10 -10.05 15.09 -6.59
CA PRO A 10 -8.77 15.35 -5.97
C PRO A 10 -8.02 14.01 -5.88
N ARG A 11 -6.93 13.88 -6.63
CA ARG A 11 -5.89 12.91 -6.26
C ARG A 11 -5.46 13.31 -4.86
N GLU A 12 -5.60 12.42 -3.89
CA GLU A 12 -5.00 12.64 -2.58
C GLU A 12 -3.52 12.92 -2.78
N GLU A 13 -3.12 14.16 -2.51
CA GLU A 13 -1.76 14.62 -2.70
C GLU A 13 -0.91 14.00 -1.61
N LYS A 14 0.14 13.27 -2.00
CA LYS A 14 1.01 12.59 -1.03
C LYS A 14 1.66 13.62 -0.13
N SER A 15 1.65 13.35 1.17
CA SER A 15 2.35 14.25 2.10
C SER A 15 3.86 14.08 1.96
N GLU A 16 4.63 15.12 2.29
CA GLU A 16 6.10 15.05 2.31
C GLU A 16 6.61 13.87 3.16
N CYS A 17 5.90 13.54 4.25
CA CYS A 17 6.18 12.39 5.09
C CYS A 17 6.09 11.05 4.32
N GLU A 18 5.06 10.90 3.49
CA GLU A 18 4.88 9.71 2.66
C GLU A 18 5.98 9.60 1.60
N GLU A 19 6.38 10.71 0.99
CA GLU A 19 7.49 10.73 0.04
C GLU A 19 8.80 10.26 0.68
N TRP A 20 9.09 10.70 1.91
CA TRP A 20 10.29 10.25 2.62
C TRP A 20 10.24 8.77 2.96
N TYR A 21 9.07 8.25 3.36
CA TYR A 21 8.91 6.81 3.55
C TYR A 21 9.08 6.03 2.25
N GLU A 22 8.60 6.53 1.12
CA GLU A 22 8.80 5.90 -0.19
C GLU A 22 10.27 5.85 -0.59
N ARG A 23 10.99 6.97 -0.45
CA ARG A 23 12.45 7.02 -0.71
C ARG A 23 13.22 6.06 0.18
N ALA A 24 12.85 5.94 1.45
CA ALA A 24 13.50 5.00 2.37
C ALA A 24 13.14 3.54 2.05
N ALA A 25 11.88 3.27 1.68
CA ALA A 25 11.40 1.95 1.30
C ALA A 25 12.10 1.42 0.04
N GLN A 26 12.26 2.29 -0.97
CA GLN A 26 13.01 1.99 -2.20
C GLN A 26 14.48 1.64 -1.93
N GLN A 27 15.05 2.13 -0.84
CA GLN A 27 16.40 1.80 -0.39
C GLN A 27 16.45 0.57 0.52
N GLY A 28 15.36 -0.18 0.65
CA GLY A 28 15.30 -1.41 1.45
C GLY A 28 15.10 -1.19 2.95
N HIS A 29 14.75 0.03 3.39
CA HIS A 29 14.49 0.26 4.81
C HIS A 29 13.18 -0.45 5.23
N ARG A 30 13.32 -1.61 5.86
CA ARG A 30 12.20 -2.53 6.16
C ARG A 30 11.01 -1.92 6.90
N ARG A 31 11.24 -0.98 7.84
CA ARG A 31 10.13 -0.30 8.53
C ARG A 31 9.40 0.69 7.62
N ALA A 32 10.11 1.29 6.66
CA ALA A 32 9.54 2.19 5.68
C ALA A 32 8.72 1.40 4.65
N GLN A 33 9.22 0.25 4.17
CA GLN A 33 8.46 -0.66 3.31
C GLN A 33 7.12 -1.06 3.97
N VAL A 34 7.13 -1.43 5.26
CA VAL A 34 5.88 -1.68 6.02
C VAL A 34 4.97 -0.46 6.04
N ARG A 35 5.50 0.75 6.24
CA ARG A 35 4.71 1.99 6.23
C ARG A 35 4.06 2.24 4.88
N VAL A 36 4.82 2.18 3.79
CA VAL A 36 4.31 2.41 2.44
C VAL A 36 3.25 1.37 2.09
N GLY A 37 3.46 0.09 2.44
CA GLY A 37 2.46 -0.95 2.26
C GLY A 37 1.16 -0.68 3.03
N MET A 38 1.22 -0.16 4.26
CA MET A 38 0.02 0.25 5.02
C MET A 38 -0.73 1.41 4.35
N LEU A 39 -0.01 2.38 3.80
CA LEU A 39 -0.63 3.50 3.08
C LEU A 39 -1.32 3.02 1.79
N ALA A 40 -0.66 2.13 1.04
CA ALA A 40 -1.24 1.50 -0.15
C ALA A 40 -2.51 0.71 0.19
N ALA A 41 -2.47 -0.14 1.22
CA ALA A 41 -3.64 -0.88 1.69
C ALA A 41 -4.78 0.05 2.13
N GLY A 42 -4.46 1.16 2.81
CA GLY A 42 -5.45 2.16 3.22
C GLY A 42 -6.16 2.84 2.05
N ARG A 43 -5.48 2.98 0.90
CA ARG A 43 -6.05 3.47 -0.36
C ARG A 43 -6.75 2.38 -1.18
N GLY A 44 -6.73 1.13 -0.73
CA GLY A 44 -7.25 -0.02 -1.47
C GLY A 44 -6.33 -0.54 -2.58
N ASP A 45 -5.10 -0.03 -2.70
CA ASP A 45 -4.10 -0.58 -3.62
C ASP A 45 -3.43 -1.81 -2.98
N LEU A 46 -4.15 -2.94 -3.05
CA LEU A 46 -3.73 -4.20 -2.44
C LEU A 46 -2.49 -4.79 -3.15
N ALA A 47 -2.33 -4.54 -4.44
CA ALA A 47 -1.18 -5.00 -5.21
C ALA A 47 0.12 -4.28 -4.78
N GLU A 48 0.06 -2.96 -4.61
CA GLU A 48 1.19 -2.21 -4.07
C GLU A 48 1.49 -2.60 -2.62
N ALA A 49 0.44 -2.84 -1.80
CA ALA A 49 0.61 -3.30 -0.44
C ALA A 49 1.31 -4.67 -0.35
N ASP A 50 0.87 -5.66 -1.16
CA ASP A 50 1.47 -7.00 -1.23
C ASP A 50 2.97 -6.91 -1.55
N ARG A 51 3.33 -6.15 -2.59
CA ARG A 51 4.74 -5.95 -2.98
C ARG A 51 5.58 -5.43 -1.83
N TRP A 52 5.16 -4.35 -1.16
CA TRP A 52 5.93 -3.76 -0.08
C TRP A 52 6.00 -4.65 1.16
N TYR A 53 4.94 -5.39 1.47
CA TYR A 53 4.96 -6.33 2.58
C TYR A 53 5.85 -7.55 2.30
N ARG A 54 5.89 -8.06 1.06
CA ARG A 54 6.84 -9.10 0.64
C ARG A 54 8.28 -8.63 0.79
N GLU A 55 8.62 -7.48 0.20
CA GLU A 55 9.99 -6.95 0.31
C GLU A 55 10.39 -6.73 1.78
N ALA A 56 9.48 -6.21 2.61
CA ALA A 56 9.74 -6.07 4.05
C ALA A 56 9.95 -7.42 4.74
N ALA A 57 9.15 -8.44 4.41
CA ALA A 57 9.28 -9.79 4.96
C ALA A 57 10.61 -10.44 4.56
N GLU A 58 11.00 -10.32 3.29
CA GLU A 58 12.27 -10.79 2.74
C GLU A 58 13.46 -10.09 3.41
N ALA A 59 13.32 -8.80 3.75
CA ALA A 59 14.29 -8.04 4.54
C ALA A 59 14.25 -8.35 6.06
N GLY A 60 13.53 -9.40 6.48
CA GLY A 60 13.46 -9.87 7.86
C GLY A 60 12.49 -9.10 8.77
N SER A 61 11.57 -8.31 8.22
CA SER A 61 10.54 -7.63 9.00
C SER A 61 9.43 -8.58 9.42
N ARG A 62 9.34 -8.86 10.73
CA ARG A 62 8.19 -9.58 11.31
C ARG A 62 6.86 -8.88 11.04
N ASN A 63 6.84 -7.55 11.05
CA ASN A 63 5.64 -6.78 10.74
C ASN A 63 5.27 -6.87 9.25
N GLY A 64 6.26 -6.94 8.36
CA GLY A 64 6.04 -7.16 6.93
C GLY A 64 5.39 -8.52 6.68
N ALA A 65 5.97 -9.59 7.24
CA ALA A 65 5.41 -10.93 7.13
C ALA A 65 3.99 -11.04 7.73
N PHE A 66 3.75 -10.41 8.89
CA PHE A 66 2.43 -10.40 9.52
C PHE A 66 1.39 -9.69 8.65
N ASN A 67 1.70 -8.49 8.15
CA ASN A 67 0.77 -7.72 7.30
C ASN A 67 0.52 -8.41 5.97
N LEU A 68 1.53 -9.05 5.37
CA LEU A 68 1.36 -9.88 4.17
C LEU A 68 0.37 -11.03 4.45
N GLY A 69 0.51 -11.70 5.59
CA GLY A 69 -0.40 -12.78 6.00
C GLY A 69 -1.85 -12.30 6.12
N LEU A 70 -2.08 -11.15 6.76
CA LEU A 70 -3.42 -10.57 6.88
C LEU A 70 -4.03 -10.21 5.51
N LEU A 71 -3.22 -9.64 4.62
CA LEU A 71 -3.65 -9.26 3.28
C LEU A 71 -4.10 -10.50 2.47
N LEU A 72 -3.26 -11.54 2.45
CA LEU A 72 -3.55 -12.77 1.70
C LEU A 72 -4.73 -13.56 2.28
N ALA A 73 -4.88 -13.57 3.61
CA ALA A 73 -6.03 -14.20 4.26
C ALA A 73 -7.35 -13.51 3.84
N ARG A 74 -7.36 -12.17 3.82
CA ARG A 74 -8.52 -11.39 3.38
C ARG A 74 -8.87 -11.68 1.92
N GLU A 75 -7.90 -11.64 1.01
CA GLU A 75 -8.14 -11.97 -0.40
C GLU A 75 -8.64 -13.40 -0.59
N GLY A 76 -8.14 -14.34 0.20
CA GLY A 76 -8.61 -15.72 0.20
C GLY A 76 -10.09 -15.82 0.57
N SER A 77 -10.50 -15.16 1.65
CA SER A 77 -11.91 -15.12 2.09
C SER A 77 -12.82 -14.43 1.07
N GLU A 78 -12.39 -13.32 0.47
CA GLU A 78 -13.16 -12.62 -0.57
C GLU A 78 -13.35 -13.49 -1.83
N ARG A 79 -12.31 -14.24 -2.23
CA ARG A 79 -12.38 -15.20 -3.33
C ARG A 79 -13.33 -16.36 -3.02
N GLU A 80 -13.25 -16.93 -1.82
CA GLU A 80 -14.15 -18.01 -1.39
C GLU A 80 -15.62 -17.57 -1.37
N ALA A 81 -15.92 -16.37 -0.87
CA ALA A 81 -17.28 -15.84 -0.83
C ALA A 81 -17.89 -15.53 -2.21
N SER A 82 -17.05 -15.45 -3.25
CA SER A 82 -17.47 -15.13 -4.62
C SER A 82 -17.74 -16.37 -5.49
N LEU A 83 -17.59 -17.58 -4.93
CA LEU A 83 -17.85 -18.88 -5.55
C LEU A 83 -19.23 -19.42 -5.16
#